data_AF-A0A2V6BJU8-F1
#
_entry.id   AF-A0A2V6BJU8-F1
#
_cell.length_a   1.000
_cell.length_b   1.000
_cell.length_c   1.000
_cell.angle_alpha   90.00
_cell.angle_beta   90.00
_cell.angle_gamma   90.00
#
_symmetry.space_group_name_H-M   'P 1'
#
loop_
_entity.id
_entity.type
_entity.pdbx_description
1 polymer ?
#
loop_
_entity_poly.entity_id
_entity_poly.type
_entity_poly.pdbx_seq_one_letter_code
_entity_poly.pdbx_strand_id
1 'polypeptide(L)'
;MRALRGAPDEDARKYRLHPTLPEMNCSIDRILSYLSCYGAVINNEKEAENVFKQLVDDVKAALPAGRWEVVKVEPRVGSVRSITYEDRKSARIDIELLVSSTMEVQSSYVVSLYGWPRF
;
A
#
# COMPACT_ATOMS: atom_id res chain seq x y z
N MET A 1 20.00 -9.56 -5.70
CA MET A 1 18.93 -8.96 -4.88
C MET A 1 19.57 -8.15 -3.76
N ARG A 2 19.44 -6.81 -3.78
CA ARG A 2 19.98 -5.95 -2.71
C ARG A 2 18.99 -6.03 -1.56
N ALA A 3 19.40 -6.62 -0.43
CA ALA A 3 18.53 -6.81 0.72
C ALA A 3 18.03 -5.44 1.22
N LEU A 4 16.71 -5.25 1.20
CA LEU A 4 16.04 -4.15 1.87
C LEU A 4 16.31 -4.30 3.37
N ARG A 5 17.31 -3.58 3.89
CA ARG A 5 17.66 -3.60 5.32
C ARG A 5 16.73 -2.63 6.06
N GLY A 6 15.69 -3.17 6.69
CA GLY A 6 14.91 -2.44 7.70
C GLY A 6 15.49 -2.64 9.11
N ALA A 7 15.08 -1.80 10.05
CA ALA A 7 15.29 -2.05 11.48
C ALA A 7 14.15 -2.95 12.01
N PRO A 8 14.39 -3.79 13.03
CA PRO A 8 13.32 -4.53 13.70
C PRO A 8 12.27 -3.56 14.26
N ASP A 9 10.99 -3.83 14.02
CA ASP A 9 9.88 -3.14 14.68
C ASP A 9 9.58 -3.77 16.05
N GLU A 10 8.69 -3.16 16.84
CA GLU A 10 8.19 -3.70 18.12
C GLU A 10 7.55 -5.10 17.95
N ASP A 11 6.99 -5.39 16.77
CA ASP A 11 6.72 -6.76 16.33
C ASP A 11 7.94 -7.31 15.60
N ALA A 12 8.64 -8.27 16.23
CA ALA A 12 9.84 -8.92 15.71
C ALA A 12 9.66 -9.60 14.33
N ARG A 13 8.42 -9.71 13.84
CA ARG A 13 8.09 -10.24 12.50
C ARG A 13 8.11 -9.19 11.41
N LYS A 14 8.25 -7.90 11.75
CA LYS A 14 8.19 -6.76 10.85
C LYS A 14 9.51 -5.99 10.79
N TYR A 15 9.90 -5.61 9.58
CA TYR A 15 11.07 -4.76 9.33
C TYR A 15 10.61 -3.39 8.85
N ARG A 16 10.78 -2.35 9.67
CA ARG A 16 10.48 -0.98 9.23
C ARG A 16 11.42 -0.59 8.11
N LEU A 17 10.85 -0.25 6.96
CA LEU A 17 11.56 0.37 5.87
C LEU A 17 11.47 1.88 6.00
N HIS A 18 12.49 2.58 5.50
CA HIS A 18 12.45 4.03 5.29
C HIS A 18 12.34 4.31 3.79
N PRO A 19 11.18 4.04 3.15
CA PRO A 19 11.02 4.33 1.75
C PRO A 19 10.93 5.84 1.52
N THR A 20 11.23 6.25 0.29
CA THR A 20 11.11 7.63 -0.18
C THR A 20 9.64 8.06 -0.39
N LEU A 21 8.67 7.25 0.05
CA LEU A 21 7.26 7.59 0.04
C LEU A 21 6.98 8.46 1.27
N PRO A 22 6.73 9.77 1.12
CA PRO A 22 6.49 10.65 2.26
C PRO A 22 5.30 10.13 3.07
N GLU A 23 5.42 10.16 4.39
CA GLU A 23 4.30 9.92 5.32
C GLU A 23 3.70 8.49 5.31
N MET A 24 4.39 7.51 4.70
CA MET A 24 3.99 6.10 4.79
C MET A 24 4.90 5.31 5.74
N ASN A 25 4.29 4.63 6.70
CA ASN A 25 4.97 3.65 7.54
C ASN A 25 4.94 2.28 6.87
N CYS A 26 6.12 1.78 6.49
CA CYS A 26 6.26 0.56 5.72
C CYS A 26 6.96 -0.55 6.49
N SER A 27 6.46 -1.76 6.35
CA SER A 27 7.01 -2.96 6.96
C SER A 27 7.00 -4.15 6.01
N ILE A 28 8.01 -5.02 6.13
CA ILE A 28 8.00 -6.34 5.47
C ILE A 28 7.51 -7.37 6.48
N ASP A 29 6.48 -8.13 6.13
CA ASP A 29 6.10 -9.34 6.86
C ASP A 29 7.02 -10.49 6.45
N ARG A 30 7.73 -11.09 7.41
CA ARG A 30 8.68 -12.17 7.14
C ARG A 30 8.04 -13.52 6.84
N ILE A 31 6.84 -13.79 7.33
CA ILE A 31 6.20 -15.11 7.21
C ILE A 31 5.55 -15.19 5.83
N LEU A 32 4.79 -14.17 5.47
CA LEU A 32 4.08 -14.08 4.19
C LEU A 32 4.91 -13.40 3.10
N SER A 33 6.11 -12.89 3.44
CA SER A 33 7.09 -12.29 2.51
C SER A 33 6.53 -11.17 1.64
N TYR A 34 5.68 -10.31 2.22
CA TYR A 34 5.09 -9.16 1.52
C TYR A 34 5.47 -7.84 2.19
N LEU A 35 5.47 -6.78 1.38
CA LEU A 35 5.60 -5.40 1.83
C LEU A 35 4.21 -4.86 2.16
N SER A 36 4.06 -4.14 3.26
CA SER A 36 2.89 -3.34 3.58
C SER A 36 3.29 -1.94 3.99
N CYS A 37 2.57 -0.93 3.50
CA CYS A 37 2.79 0.48 3.76
C CYS A 37 1.45 1.12 4.11
N TYR A 38 1.41 1.89 5.18
CA TYR A 38 0.20 2.61 5.60
C TYR A 38 0.52 4.09 5.75
N GLY A 39 -0.31 4.93 5.15
CA GLY A 39 -0.28 6.38 5.34
C GLY A 39 -0.84 6.79 6.71
N ALA A 40 -0.82 8.09 6.97
CA ALA A 40 -1.49 8.66 8.13
C ALA A 40 -3.02 8.44 8.08
N VAL A 41 -3.65 8.54 9.25
CA VAL A 41 -5.11 8.54 9.37
C VAL A 41 -5.65 9.88 8.89
N ILE A 42 -6.63 9.84 7.98
CA ILE A 42 -7.23 11.01 7.35
C ILE A 42 -8.72 11.05 7.73
N ASN A 43 -9.18 12.15 8.33
CA ASN A 43 -10.57 12.29 8.79
C ASN A 43 -11.50 12.95 7.75
N ASN A 44 -11.01 13.06 6.51
CA ASN A 44 -11.72 13.67 5.40
C ASN A 44 -11.63 12.77 4.15
N GLU A 45 -12.78 12.34 3.64
CA GLU A 45 -12.85 11.44 2.48
C GLU A 45 -12.22 12.04 1.23
N LYS A 46 -12.48 13.32 0.94
CA LYS A 46 -11.97 14.01 -0.26
C LYS A 46 -10.45 14.16 -0.22
N GLU A 47 -9.91 14.46 0.96
CA GLU A 47 -8.46 14.48 1.17
C GLU A 47 -7.86 13.09 0.98
N ALA A 48 -8.49 12.06 1.55
CA ALA A 48 -8.03 10.69 1.40
C ALA A 48 -8.08 10.18 -0.05
N GLU A 49 -9.11 10.55 -0.82
CA GLU A 49 -9.17 10.28 -2.26
C GLU A 49 -8.05 11.00 -3.04
N ASN A 50 -7.70 12.23 -2.66
CA ASN A 50 -6.61 12.96 -3.30
C ASN A 50 -5.25 12.30 -3.02
N VAL A 51 -5.00 11.91 -1.77
CA VAL A 51 -3.78 11.17 -1.38
C VAL A 51 -3.72 9.82 -2.11
N PHE A 52 -4.85 9.11 -2.19
CA PHE A 52 -4.94 7.85 -2.95
C PHE A 52 -4.56 8.04 -4.41
N LYS A 53 -5.12 9.06 -5.09
CA LYS A 53 -4.79 9.37 -6.49
C LYS A 53 -3.32 9.72 -6.67
N GLN A 54 -2.76 10.55 -5.78
CA GLN A 54 -1.35 10.90 -5.83
C GLN A 54 -0.45 9.67 -5.70
N LEU A 55 -0.74 8.77 -4.76
CA LEU A 55 0.04 7.54 -4.59
C LEU A 55 -0.07 6.62 -5.82
N VAL A 56 -1.26 6.53 -6.43
CA VAL A 56 -1.46 5.78 -7.66
C VAL A 56 -0.61 6.34 -8.81
N ASP A 57 -0.58 7.67 -8.96
CA ASP A 57 0.23 8.33 -9.99
C ASP A 57 1.73 8.16 -9.73
N ASP A 58 2.18 8.28 -8.47
CA ASP A 58 3.56 8.07 -8.08
C ASP A 58 4.02 6.63 -8.34
N VAL A 59 3.20 5.65 -7.97
CA VAL A 59 3.48 4.22 -8.26
C VAL A 59 3.51 4.01 -9.76
N LYS A 60 2.51 4.49 -10.50
CA LYS A 60 2.46 4.34 -11.96
C LYS A 60 3.69 4.95 -12.64
N ALA A 61 4.17 6.10 -12.18
CA ALA A 61 5.38 6.74 -12.69
C ALA A 61 6.66 5.95 -12.37
N ALA A 62 6.70 5.27 -11.23
CA ALA A 62 7.83 4.44 -10.82
C ALA A 62 7.86 3.06 -11.49
N LEU A 63 6.73 2.54 -11.96
CA LEU A 63 6.65 1.23 -12.59
C LEU A 63 7.16 1.27 -14.05
N PRO A 64 8.02 0.31 -14.47
CA PRO A 64 8.46 0.21 -15.85
C PRO A 64 7.28 0.04 -16.81
N ALA A 65 7.16 0.95 -17.79
CA ALA A 65 6.10 0.93 -18.79
C ALA A 65 6.05 -0.41 -19.55
N GLY A 66 4.84 -0.91 -19.81
CA GLY A 66 4.61 -2.15 -20.58
C GLY A 66 4.89 -3.46 -19.85
N ARG A 67 5.39 -3.42 -18.60
CA ARG A 67 5.60 -4.61 -17.77
C ARG A 67 4.47 -4.89 -16.79
N TRP A 68 3.85 -3.82 -16.28
CA TRP A 68 2.80 -3.88 -15.26
C TRP A 68 1.44 -3.57 -15.88
N GLU A 69 0.44 -4.36 -15.51
CA GLU A 69 -0.94 -4.20 -15.96
C GLU A 69 -1.86 -3.88 -14.79
N VAL A 70 -2.87 -3.04 -15.02
CA VAL A 70 -3.93 -2.81 -14.05
C VAL A 70 -4.95 -3.94 -14.21
N VAL A 71 -5.13 -4.75 -13.17
CA VAL A 71 -5.95 -5.98 -13.24
C VAL A 71 -7.29 -5.83 -12.54
N LYS A 72 -7.36 -5.02 -11.47
CA LYS A 72 -8.59 -4.80 -10.73
C LYS A 72 -8.68 -3.37 -10.21
N VAL A 73 -9.85 -2.76 -10.41
CA VAL A 73 -10.18 -1.40 -9.96
C VAL A 73 -11.37 -1.40 -8.99
N GLU A 74 -12.04 -2.55 -8.84
CA GLU A 74 -13.14 -2.71 -7.90
C GLU A 74 -12.63 -2.83 -6.47
N PRO A 75 -13.25 -2.09 -5.51
CA PRO A 75 -12.88 -2.13 -4.10
C PRO A 75 -12.96 -3.54 -3.50
N ARG A 76 -12.04 -3.85 -2.58
CA ARG A 76 -12.11 -5.07 -1.75
C ARG A 76 -13.01 -4.82 -0.54
N VAL A 77 -13.42 -5.88 0.14
CA VAL A 77 -14.22 -5.76 1.37
C VAL A 77 -13.45 -4.92 2.39
N GLY A 78 -14.04 -3.80 2.84
CA GLY A 78 -13.40 -2.83 3.74
C GLY A 78 -12.62 -1.71 3.06
N SER A 79 -12.55 -1.70 1.72
CA SER A 79 -11.97 -0.61 0.94
C SER A 79 -13.03 0.21 0.20
N VAL A 80 -12.82 1.52 0.13
CA VAL A 80 -13.61 2.47 -0.67
C VAL A 80 -13.15 2.44 -2.12
N ARG A 81 -11.83 2.32 -2.32
CA ARG A 81 -11.16 2.23 -3.62
C ARG A 81 -10.05 1.20 -3.52
N SER A 82 -9.77 0.53 -4.63
CA SER A 82 -8.53 -0.23 -4.76
C SER A 82 -8.07 -0.27 -6.20
N ILE A 83 -6.76 -0.29 -6.39
CA ILE A 83 -6.11 -0.53 -7.67
C ILE A 83 -5.07 -1.61 -7.48
N THR A 84 -5.13 -2.63 -8.33
CA THR A 84 -4.13 -3.70 -8.38
C THR A 84 -3.31 -3.60 -9.65
N TYR A 85 -1.98 -3.50 -9.50
CA TYR A 85 -1.01 -3.69 -10.57
C TYR A 85 -0.42 -5.09 -10.51
N GLU A 86 -0.32 -5.77 -11.64
CA GLU A 86 0.38 -7.05 -11.74
C GLU A 86 1.51 -6.99 -12.74
N ASP A 87 2.67 -7.50 -12.33
CA ASP A 87 3.70 -7.93 -13.25
C ASP A 87 3.40 -9.39 -13.63
N ARG A 88 3.23 -9.64 -14.94
CA ARG A 88 2.77 -10.93 -15.50
C ARG A 88 3.53 -12.16 -14.97
N LYS A 89 4.73 -11.99 -14.41
CA LYS A 89 5.61 -13.10 -14.00
C LYS A 89 6.06 -13.11 -12.54
N SER A 90 6.06 -11.98 -11.83
CA SER A 90 6.86 -11.91 -10.58
C SER A 90 6.27 -11.17 -9.40
N ALA A 91 5.28 -10.31 -9.57
CA ALA A 91 4.81 -9.50 -8.45
C ALA A 91 3.41 -8.92 -8.66
N ARG A 92 2.80 -8.50 -7.56
CA ARG A 92 1.56 -7.75 -7.51
C ARG A 92 1.71 -6.58 -6.55
N ILE A 93 1.14 -5.44 -6.90
CA ILE A 93 1.05 -4.29 -6.02
C ILE A 93 -0.44 -3.96 -5.86
N ASP A 94 -0.90 -3.89 -4.62
CA ASP A 94 -2.25 -3.44 -4.30
C ASP A 94 -2.17 -2.07 -3.63
N ILE A 95 -2.95 -1.11 -4.10
CA ILE A 95 -3.12 0.20 -3.46
C ILE A 95 -4.58 0.30 -3.05
N GLU A 96 -4.85 0.60 -1.78
CA GLU A 96 -6.21 0.59 -1.23
C GLU A 96 -6.48 1.83 -0.39
N LEU A 97 -7.67 2.41 -0.56
CA LEU A 97 -8.22 3.41 0.36
C LEU A 97 -9.17 2.67 1.29
N LEU A 98 -8.79 2.53 2.56
CA LEU A 98 -9.51 1.77 3.57
C LEU A 98 -10.38 2.73 4.41
N VAL A 99 -11.57 2.26 4.81
CA VAL A 99 -12.33 2.91 5.88
C VAL A 99 -11.91 2.28 7.19
N SER A 100 -11.31 3.08 8.06
CA SER A 100 -11.09 2.72 9.44
C SER A 100 -12.38 2.98 10.21
N SER A 101 -13.10 1.90 10.52
CA SER A 101 -14.23 1.92 11.45
C SER A 101 -13.69 1.92 12.89
N THR A 102 -13.01 2.97 13.29
CA THR A 102 -12.86 3.25 14.72
C THR A 102 -14.25 3.51 15.30
N MET A 103 -14.49 3.24 16.59
CA MET A 103 -15.78 3.47 17.26
C MET A 103 -16.20 4.95 17.35
N GLU A 104 -15.60 5.82 16.54
CA GLU A 104 -15.85 7.25 16.48
C GLU A 104 -16.98 7.58 15.51
N VAL A 105 -17.64 8.72 15.75
CA VAL A 105 -18.81 9.20 14.98
C VAL A 105 -18.44 9.56 13.52
N GLN A 106 -17.15 9.75 13.23
CA GLN A 106 -16.66 10.11 11.90
C GLN A 106 -15.83 8.96 11.31
N SER A 107 -16.12 8.60 10.06
CA SER A 107 -15.30 7.69 9.29
C SER A 107 -13.88 8.26 9.16
N SER A 108 -12.89 7.46 9.51
CA SER A 108 -11.50 7.76 9.24
C SER A 108 -11.01 6.90 8.07
N TYR A 109 -10.01 7.39 7.35
CA TYR A 109 -9.52 6.78 6.12
C TYR A 109 -8.01 6.55 6.21
N VAL A 110 -7.54 5.45 5.62
CA VAL A 110 -6.11 5.14 5.52
C VAL A 110 -5.81 4.68 4.11
N VAL A 111 -4.80 5.28 3.48
CA VAL A 111 -4.26 4.79 2.21
C VAL A 111 -3.19 3.74 2.52
N SER A 112 -3.28 2.59 1.87
CA SER A 112 -2.34 1.49 2.04
C SER A 112 -1.77 1.06 0.70
N LEU A 113 -0.54 0.54 0.73
CA LEU A 113 0.15 -0.07 -0.39
C LEU A 113 0.72 -1.42 0.06
N TYR A 114 0.44 -2.45 -0.72
CA TYR A 114 0.96 -3.80 -0.51
C TYR A 114 1.78 -4.22 -1.72
N GLY A 115 2.93 -4.86 -1.46
CA GLY A 115 3.77 -5.47 -2.49
C GLY A 115 3.91 -6.96 -2.23
N TRP A 116 3.41 -7.78 -3.16
CA TRP A 116 3.45 -9.23 -3.07
C TRP A 116 4.42 -9.80 -4.11
N PRO A 117 5.32 -10.71 -3.74
CA PRO A 117 5.95 -11.59 -4.72
C PRO A 117 4.89 -12.55 -5.29
N ARG A 118 4.91 -12.81 -6.60
CA ARG A 118 4.21 -13.99 -7.14
C ARG A 118 5.04 -15.22 -6.73
N PHE A 119 4.39 -16.17 -6.07
CA PHE A 119 4.95 -17.50 -5.82
C PHE A 119 5.02 -18.32 -7.11
#